data_AF-A0A149R381-F1
#
_entry.id   AF-A0A149R381-F1
#
_cell.length_a   1.000
_cell.length_b   1.000
_cell.length_c   1.000
_cell.angle_alpha   90.00
_cell.angle_beta   90.00
_cell.angle_gamma   90.00
#
_symmetry.space_group_name_H-M   'P 1'
#
loop_
_entity.id
_entity.type
_entity.pdbx_description
1 polymer ?
#
loop_
_entity_poly.entity_id
_entity_poly.type
_entity_poly.pdbx_seq_one_letter_code
_entity_poly.pdbx_strand_id
1 'polypeptide(L)'
;GSPRADDSLRTLMEEVLGQALEDGLVTDAVLAESEGQRQALWVIREEHAEAQKRAGASVKNDVSVPLSAIPEFITKATAACEALIPGIRVAPFGHIGDGNIHFNLVQPEGMDPKAFLAQDHAMMDTVANIVRTLDGSFSAEHGVGQLKTYMMPSWRGGAELDAMRKIKAALDPKTLMNPGKIFP
;
A
#
# COMPACT_ATOMS: atom_id res chain seq x y z
N GLY A 1 -19.52 15.33 20.00
CA GLY A 1 -18.15 14.81 20.13
C GLY A 1 -17.49 15.54 21.27
N SER A 2 -17.10 14.84 22.34
CA SER A 2 -16.45 15.47 23.47
C SER A 2 -14.94 15.59 23.18
N PRO A 3 -14.32 16.77 23.35
CA PRO A 3 -12.88 16.89 23.31
C PRO A 3 -12.34 16.24 24.59
N ARG A 4 -11.71 15.08 24.45
CA ARG A 4 -10.85 14.56 25.52
C ARG A 4 -9.74 15.59 25.72
N ALA A 5 -9.60 16.10 26.95
CA ALA A 5 -8.53 17.04 27.31
C ALA A 5 -7.18 16.47 26.90
N ASP A 6 -6.27 17.31 26.42
CA ASP A 6 -4.96 16.93 25.88
C ASP A 6 -4.18 15.99 26.83
N ASP A 7 -4.29 16.25 28.14
CA ASP A 7 -3.73 15.42 29.22
C ASP A 7 -4.21 13.95 29.17
N SER A 8 -5.46 13.72 28.75
CA SER A 8 -6.01 12.36 28.68
C SER A 8 -5.52 11.57 27.46
N LEU A 9 -5.16 12.23 26.36
CA LEU A 9 -4.55 11.55 25.21
C LEU A 9 -3.07 11.26 25.48
N ARG A 10 -2.36 12.22 26.09
CA ARG A 10 -0.98 12.00 26.53
C ARG A 10 -0.89 10.83 27.51
N THR A 11 -1.69 10.87 28.58
CA THR A 11 -1.69 9.79 29.59
C THR A 11 -1.98 8.44 28.95
N LEU A 12 -2.99 8.36 28.07
CA LEU A 12 -3.32 7.13 27.35
C LEU A 12 -2.15 6.64 26.48
N MET A 13 -1.45 7.55 25.79
CA MET A 13 -0.32 7.18 24.95
C MET A 13 0.86 6.68 25.79
N GLU A 14 1.14 7.34 26.91
CA GLU A 14 2.17 6.92 27.87
C GLU A 14 1.86 5.53 28.46
N GLU A 15 0.60 5.26 28.82
CA GLU A 15 0.15 3.94 29.30
C GLU A 15 0.32 2.86 28.23
N VAL A 16 -0.13 3.10 26.99
CA VAL A 16 -0.02 2.12 25.90
C VAL A 16 1.43 1.82 25.56
N LEU A 17 2.27 2.86 25.42
CA LEU A 17 3.69 2.68 25.09
C LEU A 17 4.46 2.04 26.25
N GLY A 18 4.14 2.43 27.49
CA GLY A 18 4.71 1.81 28.70
C GLY A 18 4.46 0.32 28.75
N GLN A 19 3.20 -0.11 28.56
CA GLN A 19 2.86 -1.54 28.52
C GLN A 19 3.56 -2.25 27.34
N ALA A 20 3.60 -1.63 26.16
CA ALA A 20 4.25 -2.22 24.99
C ALA A 20 5.76 -2.39 25.16
N LEU A 21 6.42 -1.50 25.92
CA LEU A 21 7.82 -1.63 26.31
C LEU A 21 8.02 -2.78 27.32
N GLU A 22 7.16 -2.87 28.35
CA GLU A 22 7.20 -3.95 29.34
C GLU A 22 6.98 -5.34 28.72
N ASP A 23 6.06 -5.43 27.76
CA ASP A 23 5.75 -6.65 27.01
C ASP A 23 6.83 -6.99 25.97
N GLY A 24 7.80 -6.10 25.74
CA GLY A 24 8.86 -6.26 24.74
C GLY A 24 8.38 -6.15 23.29
N LEU A 25 7.20 -5.60 23.04
CA LEU A 25 6.63 -5.36 21.72
C LEU A 25 7.25 -4.12 21.04
N VAL A 26 7.71 -3.16 21.84
CA VAL A 26 8.42 -1.96 21.42
C VAL A 26 9.79 -1.95 22.10
N THR A 27 10.84 -1.56 21.38
CA THR A 27 12.21 -1.47 21.93
C THR A 27 12.59 -0.06 22.36
N ASP A 28 11.98 0.97 21.76
CA ASP A 28 12.18 2.37 22.08
C ASP A 28 10.97 3.19 21.59
N ALA A 29 10.67 4.30 22.25
CA ALA A 29 9.55 5.17 21.92
C ALA A 29 9.87 6.63 22.23
N VAL A 30 9.41 7.54 21.35
CA VAL A 30 9.51 8.99 21.56
C VAL A 30 8.14 9.63 21.43
N LEU A 31 7.80 10.50 22.37
CA LEU A 31 6.65 11.40 22.30
C LEU A 31 7.12 12.80 21.94
N ALA A 32 6.39 13.46 21.04
CA ALA A 32 6.68 14.84 20.70
C ALA A 32 6.30 15.77 21.87
N GLU A 33 7.26 16.57 22.32
CA GLU A 33 7.11 17.60 23.36
C GLU A 33 6.93 19.02 22.77
N SER A 34 6.92 19.14 21.45
CA SER A 34 6.70 20.41 20.75
C SER A 34 6.11 20.20 19.36
N GLU A 35 5.53 21.25 18.81
CA GLU A 35 5.10 21.33 17.41
C GLU A 35 6.23 20.96 16.44
N GLY A 36 7.44 21.50 16.68
CA GLY A 36 8.60 21.21 15.84
C GLY A 36 9.00 19.74 15.83
N GLN A 37 8.96 19.08 17.00
CA GLN A 37 9.19 17.64 17.09
C GLN A 37 8.06 16.84 16.43
N ARG A 38 6.80 17.24 16.61
CA ARG A 38 5.67 16.59 15.95
C ARG A 38 5.83 16.64 14.42
N GLN A 39 6.17 17.80 13.87
CA GLN A 39 6.43 17.94 12.44
C GLN A 39 7.61 17.09 11.99
N ALA A 40 8.70 17.05 12.77
CA ALA A 40 9.86 16.21 12.45
C ALA A 40 9.51 14.71 12.38
N LEU A 41 8.63 14.21 13.27
CA LEU A 41 8.14 12.84 13.21
C LEU A 41 7.26 12.61 11.96
N TRP A 42 6.40 13.56 11.60
CA TRP A 42 5.60 13.47 10.37
C TRP A 42 6.45 13.45 9.10
N VAL A 43 7.52 14.24 9.05
CA VAL A 43 8.46 14.26 7.92
C VAL A 43 9.01 12.86 7.62
N ILE A 44 9.32 12.05 8.64
CA ILE A 44 9.79 10.66 8.47
C ILE A 44 8.77 9.84 7.67
N ARG A 45 7.47 10.00 7.95
CA ARG A 45 6.38 9.27 7.28
C ARG A 45 6.05 9.85 5.91
N GLU A 46 6.06 11.17 5.76
CA GLU A 46 5.63 11.88 4.56
C GLU A 46 6.69 11.85 3.44
N GLU A 47 7.98 11.91 3.79
CA GLU A 47 9.06 11.91 2.80
C GLU A 47 9.42 10.52 2.24
N HIS A 48 8.70 9.47 2.65
CA HIS A 48 8.96 8.10 2.21
C HIS A 48 8.95 7.95 0.67
N ALA A 49 8.07 8.68 -0.03
CA ALA A 49 8.01 8.65 -1.50
C ALA A 49 9.28 9.26 -2.15
N GLU A 50 9.79 10.37 -1.61
CA GLU A 50 11.01 11.01 -2.11
C GLU A 50 12.26 10.19 -1.73
N ALA A 51 12.29 9.58 -0.55
CA ALA A 51 13.35 8.67 -0.14
C ALA A 51 13.46 7.47 -1.11
N GLN A 52 12.33 6.85 -1.48
CA GLN A 52 12.32 5.76 -2.46
C GLN A 52 12.78 6.19 -3.84
N LYS A 53 12.37 7.37 -4.31
CA LYS A 53 12.81 7.92 -5.60
C LYS A 53 14.33 8.11 -5.65
N ARG A 54 14.95 8.50 -4.53
CA ARG A 54 16.42 8.59 -4.40
C ARG A 54 17.09 7.22 -4.30
N ALA A 55 16.38 6.21 -3.79
CA ALA A 55 16.90 4.86 -3.63
C ALA A 55 16.97 4.07 -4.95
N GLY A 56 16.19 4.42 -5.98
CA GLY A 56 16.23 3.81 -7.31
C GLY A 56 14.86 3.76 -7.99
N ALA A 57 14.77 3.07 -9.14
CA ALA A 57 13.47 2.78 -9.75
C ALA A 57 12.58 1.98 -8.78
N SER A 58 11.29 2.29 -8.80
CA SER A 58 10.32 1.70 -7.89
C SER A 58 9.03 1.34 -8.62
N VAL A 59 8.51 0.16 -8.32
CA VAL A 59 7.15 -0.27 -8.70
C VAL A 59 6.28 -0.18 -7.46
N LYS A 60 5.18 0.55 -7.60
CA LYS A 60 4.28 0.88 -6.49
C LYS A 60 3.07 -0.05 -6.51
N ASN A 61 2.81 -0.70 -5.39
CA ASN A 61 1.59 -1.46 -5.18
C ASN A 61 0.80 -0.81 -4.05
N ASP A 62 -0.50 -0.69 -4.25
CA ASP A 62 -1.42 -0.12 -3.27
C ASP A 62 -2.55 -1.13 -3.07
N VAL A 63 -2.49 -1.85 -1.96
CA VAL A 63 -3.30 -3.04 -1.70
C VAL A 63 -3.91 -2.99 -0.31
N SER A 64 -4.92 -3.81 -0.07
CA SER A 64 -5.45 -4.03 1.28
C SER A 64 -5.64 -5.51 1.56
N VAL A 65 -5.49 -5.89 2.83
CA VAL A 65 -5.78 -7.23 3.36
C VAL A 65 -6.45 -7.08 4.74
N PRO A 66 -7.14 -8.10 5.26
CA PRO A 66 -7.61 -8.09 6.65
C PRO A 66 -6.46 -7.78 7.62
N LEU A 67 -6.74 -7.04 8.71
CA LEU A 67 -5.71 -6.59 9.66
C LEU A 67 -4.84 -7.73 10.20
N SER A 68 -5.47 -8.86 10.53
CA SER A 68 -4.79 -10.06 11.01
C SER A 68 -3.88 -10.72 9.97
N ALA A 69 -4.08 -10.45 8.68
CA ALA A 69 -3.32 -11.00 7.58
C ALA A 69 -2.14 -10.12 7.14
N ILE A 70 -1.97 -8.91 7.69
CA ILE A 70 -0.88 -8.00 7.31
C ILE A 70 0.52 -8.63 7.50
N PRO A 71 0.83 -9.27 8.64
CA PRO A 71 2.16 -9.89 8.82
C PRO A 71 2.43 -11.03 7.82
N GLU A 72 1.40 -11.84 7.55
CA GLU A 72 1.46 -12.93 6.59
C GLU A 72 1.62 -12.40 5.15
N PHE A 73 0.88 -11.36 4.78
CA PHE A 73 1.00 -10.68 3.50
C PHE A 73 2.43 -10.17 3.28
N ILE A 74 2.97 -9.40 4.22
CA ILE A 74 4.32 -8.83 4.11
C ILE A 74 5.35 -9.95 3.94
N THR A 75 5.26 -11.02 4.74
CA THR A 75 6.19 -12.15 4.67
C THR A 75 6.13 -12.88 3.33
N LYS A 76 4.92 -13.27 2.90
CA LYS A 76 4.72 -14.03 1.66
C LYS A 76 5.04 -13.21 0.41
N ALA A 77 4.58 -11.97 0.35
CA ALA A 77 4.84 -11.09 -0.79
C ALA A 77 6.33 -10.74 -0.89
N THR A 78 7.02 -10.52 0.24
CA THR A 78 8.46 -10.26 0.23
C THR A 78 9.23 -11.45 -0.33
N ALA A 79 8.95 -12.66 0.17
CA ALA A 79 9.60 -13.87 -0.31
C ALA A 79 9.31 -14.14 -1.80
N ALA A 80 8.08 -13.91 -2.26
CA ALA A 80 7.69 -14.10 -3.65
C ALA A 80 8.38 -13.08 -4.58
N CYS A 81 8.47 -11.82 -4.17
CA CYS A 81 9.17 -10.79 -4.92
C CYS A 81 10.68 -11.04 -4.98
N GLU A 82 11.30 -11.47 -3.87
CA GLU A 82 12.73 -11.84 -3.83
C GLU A 82 13.04 -13.05 -4.73
N ALA A 83 12.13 -14.02 -4.80
CA ALA A 83 12.25 -15.14 -5.72
C ALA A 83 12.10 -14.71 -7.19
N LEU A 84 11.30 -13.69 -7.48
CA LEU A 84 11.10 -13.14 -8.83
C LEU A 84 12.32 -12.31 -9.29
N ILE A 85 12.84 -11.46 -8.41
CA ILE A 85 14.00 -10.58 -8.66
C ILE A 85 14.91 -10.64 -7.44
N PRO A 86 15.99 -11.45 -7.47
CA PRO A 86 16.94 -11.52 -6.37
C PRO A 86 17.54 -10.15 -6.03
N GLY A 87 17.58 -9.81 -4.75
CA GLY A 87 18.05 -8.53 -4.22
C GLY A 87 17.03 -7.39 -4.34
N ILE A 88 15.76 -7.67 -4.65
CA ILE A 88 14.73 -6.63 -4.68
C ILE A 88 14.49 -6.09 -3.28
N ARG A 89 14.38 -4.76 -3.16
CA ARG A 89 14.24 -4.12 -1.86
C ARG A 89 12.79 -3.76 -1.63
N VAL A 90 12.14 -4.53 -0.75
CA VAL A 90 10.75 -4.30 -0.37
C VAL A 90 10.67 -3.16 0.65
N ALA A 91 9.80 -2.18 0.39
CA ALA A 91 9.58 -1.02 1.24
C ALA A 91 8.08 -0.91 1.60
N PRO A 92 7.57 -1.78 2.50
CA PRO A 92 6.16 -1.77 2.88
C PRO A 92 5.89 -0.69 3.94
N PHE A 93 4.85 0.08 3.75
CA PHE A 93 4.35 1.10 4.68
C PHE A 93 2.87 1.34 4.40
N GLY A 94 2.12 1.98 5.30
CA GLY A 94 0.73 2.27 5.01
C GLY A 94 -0.11 2.59 6.24
N HIS A 95 -1.40 2.34 6.11
CA HIS A 95 -2.44 2.63 7.08
C HIS A 95 -2.83 1.32 7.78
N ILE A 96 -2.06 0.94 8.80
CA ILE A 96 -2.29 -0.34 9.49
C ILE A 96 -3.69 -0.43 10.13
N GLY A 97 -4.34 0.70 10.43
CA GLY A 97 -5.65 0.74 11.06
C GLY A 97 -6.81 0.30 10.16
N ASP A 98 -6.66 0.35 8.83
CA ASP A 98 -7.70 -0.03 7.86
C ASP A 98 -7.27 -1.17 6.91
N GLY A 99 -6.05 -1.68 7.08
CA GLY A 99 -5.53 -2.80 6.30
C GLY A 99 -4.87 -2.40 4.98
N ASN A 100 -4.76 -1.11 4.68
CA ASN A 100 -4.06 -0.64 3.49
C ASN A 100 -2.54 -0.65 3.66
N ILE A 101 -1.86 -1.32 2.74
CA ILE A 101 -0.40 -1.38 2.65
C ILE A 101 0.03 -0.91 1.26
N HIS A 102 0.88 0.11 1.24
CA HIS A 102 1.68 0.46 0.07
C HIS A 102 2.90 -0.46 0.04
N PHE A 103 2.81 -1.54 -0.74
CA PHE A 103 3.83 -2.57 -0.86
C PHE A 103 4.79 -2.23 -2.02
N ASN A 104 5.64 -1.24 -1.80
CA ASN A 104 6.54 -0.76 -2.84
C ASN A 104 7.76 -1.65 -2.99
N LEU A 105 8.21 -1.76 -4.23
CA LEU A 105 9.36 -2.58 -4.62
C LEU A 105 10.39 -1.67 -5.25
N VAL A 106 11.56 -1.57 -4.64
CA VAL A 106 12.69 -0.77 -5.14
C VAL A 106 13.70 -1.70 -5.78
N GLN A 107 14.26 -1.28 -6.92
CA GLN A 107 15.23 -2.07 -7.67
C GLN A 107 16.40 -2.56 -6.78
N PRO A 108 16.98 -3.74 -7.08
CA PRO A 108 18.28 -4.12 -6.55
C PRO A 108 19.36 -3.07 -6.82
N GLU A 109 20.36 -3.00 -5.94
CA GLU A 109 21.50 -2.12 -6.15
C GLU A 109 22.27 -2.52 -7.41
N GLY A 110 22.62 -1.53 -8.24
CA GLY A 110 23.34 -1.76 -9.50
C GLY A 110 22.51 -2.32 -10.67
N MET A 111 21.23 -2.68 -10.46
CA MET A 111 20.35 -3.07 -11.57
C MET A 111 20.02 -1.87 -12.47
N ASP A 112 19.91 -2.10 -13.78
CA ASP A 112 19.45 -1.06 -14.71
C ASP A 112 17.98 -0.66 -14.40
N PRO A 113 17.69 0.63 -14.16
CA PRO A 113 16.34 1.11 -13.87
C PRO A 113 15.30 0.74 -14.92
N LYS A 114 15.65 0.76 -16.22
CA LYS A 114 14.70 0.45 -17.29
C LYS A 114 14.38 -1.04 -17.34
N ALA A 115 15.40 -1.89 -17.18
CA ALA A 115 15.21 -3.33 -17.06
C ALA A 115 14.32 -3.71 -15.86
N PHE A 116 14.47 -3.00 -14.73
CA PHE A 116 13.60 -3.21 -13.56
C PHE A 116 12.14 -2.79 -13.83
N LEU A 117 11.93 -1.59 -14.39
CA LEU A 117 10.58 -1.09 -14.68
C LEU A 117 9.86 -1.91 -15.77
N ALA A 118 10.59 -2.57 -16.66
CA ALA A 118 10.01 -3.50 -17.64
C ALA A 118 9.38 -4.76 -17.00
N GLN A 119 9.63 -5.01 -15.71
CA GLN A 119 9.06 -6.13 -14.94
C GLN A 119 7.87 -5.71 -14.06
N ASP A 120 7.35 -4.49 -14.24
CA ASP A 120 6.30 -3.91 -13.39
C ASP A 120 5.04 -4.76 -13.30
N HIS A 121 4.54 -5.28 -14.41
CA HIS A 121 3.37 -6.16 -14.45
C HIS A 121 3.64 -7.48 -13.71
N ALA A 122 4.79 -8.12 -13.92
CA ALA A 122 5.14 -9.36 -13.22
C ALA A 122 5.23 -9.15 -11.70
N MET A 123 5.77 -8.01 -11.27
CA MET A 123 5.81 -7.61 -9.87
C MET A 123 4.41 -7.33 -9.30
N MET A 124 3.59 -6.54 -10.00
CA MET A 124 2.21 -6.23 -9.59
C MET A 124 1.36 -7.49 -9.50
N ASP A 125 1.46 -8.39 -10.48
CA ASP A 125 0.76 -9.68 -10.48
C ASP A 125 1.21 -10.58 -9.33
N THR A 126 2.51 -10.60 -9.03
CA THR A 126 3.05 -11.37 -7.90
C THR A 126 2.44 -10.92 -6.58
N VAL A 127 2.44 -9.60 -6.32
CA VAL A 127 1.84 -9.02 -5.11
C VAL A 127 0.33 -9.27 -5.09
N ALA A 128 -0.37 -8.97 -6.19
CA ALA A 128 -1.81 -9.13 -6.32
C ALA A 128 -2.23 -10.60 -6.08
N ASN A 129 -1.48 -11.57 -6.58
CA ASN A 129 -1.77 -12.99 -6.35
C ASN A 129 -1.71 -13.36 -4.86
N ILE A 130 -0.73 -12.87 -4.11
CA ILE A 130 -0.69 -13.09 -2.65
C ILE A 130 -1.88 -12.42 -1.97
N VAL A 131 -2.17 -11.15 -2.30
CA VAL A 131 -3.34 -10.42 -1.76
C VAL A 131 -4.64 -11.20 -1.99
N ARG A 132 -4.80 -11.80 -3.17
CA ARG A 132 -5.98 -12.60 -3.50
C ARG A 132 -6.13 -13.85 -2.62
N THR A 133 -5.02 -14.48 -2.23
CA THR A 133 -5.06 -15.63 -1.30
C THR A 133 -5.45 -15.23 0.13
N LEU A 134 -5.38 -13.94 0.44
CA LEU A 134 -5.67 -13.38 1.77
C LEU A 134 -6.99 -12.59 1.79
N ASP A 135 -7.85 -12.80 0.79
CA ASP A 135 -9.14 -12.11 0.65
C ASP A 135 -9.03 -10.57 0.65
N GLY A 136 -7.96 -10.06 0.03
CA GLY A 136 -7.67 -8.64 -0.05
C GLY A 136 -8.10 -7.97 -1.36
N SER A 137 -7.68 -6.71 -1.54
CA SER A 137 -7.88 -5.92 -2.77
C SER A 137 -6.55 -5.52 -3.40
N PHE A 138 -6.42 -5.72 -4.72
CA PHE A 138 -5.28 -5.23 -5.52
C PHE A 138 -5.24 -3.69 -5.70
N SER A 139 -6.27 -3.00 -5.22
CA SER A 139 -6.40 -1.55 -5.28
C SER A 139 -7.18 -1.06 -4.05
N ALA A 140 -6.49 -0.45 -3.09
CA ALA A 140 -7.10 0.09 -1.88
C ALA A 140 -7.60 1.53 -2.07
N GLU A 141 -6.70 2.44 -2.45
CA GLU A 141 -6.97 3.88 -2.51
C GLU A 141 -6.82 4.45 -3.92
N HIS A 142 -5.79 4.03 -4.67
CA HIS A 142 -5.44 4.66 -5.94
C HIS A 142 -6.36 4.31 -7.13
N GLY A 143 -7.26 3.34 -6.93
CA GLY A 143 -8.16 2.84 -7.97
C GLY A 143 -7.45 2.08 -9.10
N VAL A 144 -8.24 1.73 -10.11
CA VAL A 144 -7.79 0.92 -11.26
C VAL A 144 -7.01 1.76 -12.28
N GLY A 145 -7.45 2.99 -12.52
CA GLY A 145 -6.85 3.89 -13.52
C GLY A 145 -6.78 3.25 -14.91
N GLN A 146 -5.71 3.54 -15.65
CA GLN A 146 -5.37 2.84 -16.89
C GLN A 146 -4.43 1.65 -16.64
N LEU A 147 -3.58 1.75 -15.60
CA LEU A 147 -2.51 0.79 -15.33
C LEU A 147 -3.04 -0.59 -14.98
N LYS A 148 -4.12 -0.67 -14.18
CA LYS A 148 -4.60 -1.94 -13.63
C LYS A 148 -5.85 -2.47 -14.34
N THR A 149 -6.25 -1.90 -15.47
CA THR A 149 -7.47 -2.33 -16.21
C THR A 149 -7.40 -3.80 -16.62
N TYR A 150 -6.20 -4.30 -16.95
CA TYR A 150 -5.98 -5.70 -17.30
C TYR A 150 -6.29 -6.69 -16.16
N MET A 151 -6.23 -6.24 -14.91
CA MET A 151 -6.56 -7.07 -13.75
C MET A 151 -8.08 -7.22 -13.54
N MET A 152 -8.89 -6.29 -14.04
CA MET A 152 -10.33 -6.24 -13.76
C MET A 152 -11.10 -7.50 -14.17
N PRO A 153 -10.89 -8.11 -15.35
CA PRO A 153 -11.58 -9.34 -15.71
C PRO A 153 -11.32 -10.49 -14.72
N SER A 154 -10.11 -10.59 -14.16
CA SER A 154 -9.76 -11.64 -13.21
C SER A 154 -10.24 -11.36 -11.79
N TRP A 155 -10.32 -10.09 -11.39
CA TRP A 155 -10.62 -9.69 -10.01
C TRP A 155 -12.08 -9.36 -9.76
N ARG A 156 -12.74 -8.78 -10.75
CA ARG A 156 -14.11 -8.23 -10.67
C ARG A 156 -14.96 -8.68 -11.86
N GLY A 157 -14.58 -9.78 -12.51
CA GLY A 157 -15.21 -10.28 -13.73
C GLY A 157 -16.67 -10.73 -13.56
N GLY A 158 -17.24 -11.21 -14.67
CA GLY A 158 -18.63 -11.67 -14.70
C GLY A 158 -19.63 -10.54 -14.45
N ALA A 159 -20.64 -10.81 -13.62
CA ALA A 159 -21.76 -9.92 -13.41
C ALA A 159 -21.37 -8.54 -12.86
N GLU A 160 -20.30 -8.46 -12.04
CA GLU A 160 -19.84 -7.20 -11.46
C GLU A 160 -19.28 -6.26 -12.55
N LEU A 161 -18.27 -6.69 -13.31
CA LEU A 161 -17.70 -5.90 -14.41
C LEU A 161 -18.76 -5.58 -15.49
N ASP A 162 -19.67 -6.51 -15.78
CA ASP A 162 -20.76 -6.27 -16.73
C ASP A 162 -21.74 -5.21 -16.24
N ALA A 163 -22.07 -5.19 -14.94
CA ALA A 163 -22.90 -4.15 -14.35
C ALA A 163 -22.21 -2.78 -14.43
N MET A 164 -20.91 -2.71 -14.10
CA MET A 164 -20.13 -1.47 -14.21
C MET A 164 -20.12 -0.93 -15.65
N ARG A 165 -19.94 -1.81 -16.65
CA ARG A 165 -19.98 -1.44 -18.08
C ARG A 165 -21.35 -0.91 -18.51
N LYS A 166 -22.45 -1.53 -18.05
CA LYS A 166 -23.81 -1.08 -18.35
C LYS A 166 -24.09 0.31 -17.77
N ILE A 167 -23.64 0.57 -16.53
CA ILE A 167 -23.74 1.90 -15.92
C ILE A 167 -22.94 2.92 -16.73
N LYS A 168 -21.71 2.59 -17.12
CA LYS A 168 -20.87 3.46 -17.95
C LYS A 168 -21.55 3.79 -19.30
N ALA A 169 -22.09 2.80 -19.98
CA ALA A 169 -22.76 2.98 -21.26
C ALA A 169 -24.05 3.82 -21.16
N ALA A 170 -24.79 3.70 -20.05
CA ALA A 170 -26.00 4.49 -19.82
C ALA A 170 -25.69 5.99 -19.60
N LEU A 171 -24.57 6.30 -18.93
CA LEU A 171 -24.16 7.67 -18.62
C LEU A 171 -23.31 8.32 -19.72
N ASP A 172 -22.48 7.54 -20.39
CA ASP A 172 -21.54 8.00 -21.42
C ASP A 172 -21.57 7.09 -22.66
N PRO A 173 -22.67 7.10 -23.43
CA PRO A 173 -22.86 6.21 -24.58
C PRO A 173 -21.86 6.48 -25.71
N LYS A 174 -21.22 7.65 -25.73
CA LYS A 174 -20.19 8.03 -26.72
C LYS A 174 -18.76 7.74 -26.24
N THR A 175 -18.60 7.23 -25.01
CA THR A 175 -17.29 6.91 -24.41
C THR A 175 -16.32 8.10 -24.41
N LEU A 176 -16.82 9.30 -24.10
CA LEU A 176 -16.03 10.54 -24.08
C LEU A 176 -15.40 10.81 -22.70
N MET A 177 -16.03 10.33 -21.64
CA MET A 177 -15.58 10.58 -20.27
C MET A 177 -14.47 9.58 -19.91
N ASN A 178 -13.22 10.00 -20.09
CA ASN A 178 -12.02 9.31 -19.62
C ASN A 178 -11.84 7.88 -20.22
N PRO A 179 -11.76 7.76 -21.56
CA PRO A 179 -11.67 6.47 -22.25
C PRO A 179 -10.42 5.67 -21.83
N GLY A 180 -10.55 4.35 -21.79
CA GLY A 180 -9.44 3.43 -21.48
C GLY A 180 -9.05 3.36 -20.00
N LYS A 181 -9.85 3.93 -19.09
CA LYS A 181 -9.67 3.79 -17.64
C LYS A 181 -10.77 2.95 -17.03
N ILE A 182 -10.44 2.22 -15.96
CA ILE A 182 -11.30 1.27 -15.22
C ILE A 182 -11.69 0.02 -16.03
N PHE A 183 -12.04 0.18 -17.29
CA PHE A 183 -12.48 -0.90 -18.17
C PHE A 183 -11.35 -1.31 -19.12
N PRO A 184 -11.11 -2.61 -19.33
CA PRO A 184 -10.30 -3.10 -20.43
C PRO A 184 -11.02 -2.90 -21.77
#